data_AF-A0A7X9D4R8-F1
#
_entry.id   AF-A0A7X9D4R8-F1
#
_cell.length_a   1.000
_cell.length_b   1.000
_cell.length_c   1.000
_cell.angle_alpha   90.00
_cell.angle_beta   90.00
_cell.angle_gamma   90.00
#
_symmetry.space_group_name_H-M   'P 1'
#
loop_
_entity.id
_entity.type
_entity.pdbx_description
1 polymer ?
#
loop_
_entity_poly.entity_id
_entity_poly.type
_entity_poly.pdbx_seq_one_letter_code
_entity_poly.pdbx_strand_id
1 'polypeptide(L)'
;MGGIFKRTGKGWRDFGKANLIIFLFALAHALLCYLLHDTSVGDGLFLTILTIAMVFCLIRFYGSPLDVFLGLAFLSSFAGFYFGTSVGDYLHNAFPDLGVANNMIVTFFTTEILGLATVLVVAHKNR
;
A
#
# COMPACT_ATOMS: atom_id res chain seq x y z
N MET A 1 20.56 -14.45 3.36
CA MET A 1 19.80 -13.26 3.82
C MET A 1 18.57 -13.72 4.60
N GLY A 2 18.31 -13.12 5.76
CA GLY A 2 17.68 -13.72 6.95
C GLY A 2 16.21 -14.19 6.86
N GLY A 3 15.90 -15.24 7.64
CA GLY A 3 14.67 -16.04 7.59
C GLY A 3 13.40 -15.46 8.26
N ILE A 4 13.29 -14.15 8.45
CA ILE A 4 12.11 -13.52 9.08
C ILE A 4 10.92 -13.50 8.11
N PHE A 5 11.19 -13.27 6.83
CA PHE A 5 10.21 -13.16 5.76
C PHE A 5 9.98 -14.48 4.99
N LYS A 6 10.42 -15.62 5.53
CA LYS A 6 10.14 -16.92 4.91
C LYS A 6 8.72 -17.36 5.30
N ARG A 7 7.92 -17.80 4.32
CA ARG A 7 6.61 -18.43 4.57
C ARG A 7 6.79 -19.60 5.53
N THR A 8 5.90 -19.66 6.50
CA THR A 8 5.83 -20.71 7.51
C THR A 8 4.90 -21.85 7.10
N GLY A 9 4.14 -21.71 6.00
CA GLY A 9 3.21 -22.74 5.52
C GLY A 9 1.90 -22.83 6.32
N LYS A 10 1.81 -22.10 7.46
CA LYS A 10 0.56 -21.89 8.20
C LYS A 10 -0.10 -20.61 7.70
N GLY A 11 -1.18 -20.74 6.93
CA GLY A 11 -1.83 -19.62 6.23
C GLY A 11 -2.12 -18.39 7.10
N TRP A 12 -2.52 -18.58 8.36
CA TRP A 12 -2.83 -17.48 9.28
C TRP A 12 -1.59 -16.69 9.75
N ARG A 13 -0.44 -17.36 9.95
CA ARG A 13 0.82 -16.71 10.33
C ARG A 13 1.45 -15.97 9.14
N ASP A 14 1.31 -16.52 7.95
CA ASP A 14 1.79 -15.90 6.72
C ASP A 14 0.99 -14.62 6.40
N PHE A 15 -0.32 -14.64 6.66
CA PHE A 15 -1.18 -13.46 6.55
C PHE A 15 -0.80 -12.36 7.56
N GLY A 16 -0.55 -12.73 8.83
CA GLY A 16 -0.10 -11.76 9.84
C GLY A 16 1.23 -11.10 9.50
N LYS A 17 2.18 -11.85 8.93
CA LYS A 17 3.45 -11.28 8.43
C LYS A 17 3.21 -10.34 7.26
N ALA A 18 2.38 -10.73 6.29
CA ALA A 18 2.05 -9.87 5.16
C ALA A 18 1.36 -8.57 5.60
N ASN A 19 0.46 -8.64 6.57
CA ASN A 19 -0.20 -7.47 7.16
C ASN A 19 0.80 -6.51 7.81
N LEU A 20 1.82 -7.04 8.51
CA LEU A 20 2.88 -6.21 9.08
C LEU A 20 3.66 -5.45 7.99
N ILE A 21 3.93 -6.08 6.85
CA ILE A 21 4.59 -5.44 5.70
C ILE A 21 3.71 -4.28 5.22
N ILE A 22 2.43 -4.56 4.98
CA ILE A 22 1.47 -3.57 4.49
C ILE A 22 1.39 -2.39 5.47
N PHE A 23 1.29 -2.66 6.77
CA PHE A 23 1.23 -1.63 7.80
C PHE A 23 2.49 -0.73 7.80
N LEU A 24 3.68 -1.32 7.67
CA LEU A 24 4.93 -0.54 7.58
C LEU A 24 4.95 0.34 6.33
N PHE A 25 4.47 -0.18 5.19
CA PHE A 25 4.37 0.60 3.97
C PHE A 25 3.29 1.69 4.07
N ALA A 26 2.13 1.41 4.67
CA ALA A 26 1.07 2.39 4.90
C ALA A 26 1.55 3.55 5.78
N LEU A 27 2.30 3.24 6.85
CA LEU A 27 2.95 4.24 7.68
C LEU A 27 3.97 5.08 6.88
N ALA A 28 4.77 4.44 6.02
CA ALA A 28 5.74 5.15 5.19
C ALA A 28 5.07 6.06 4.13
N HIS A 29 3.94 5.65 3.55
CA HIS A 29 3.16 6.50 2.63
C HIS A 29 2.57 7.71 3.37
N ALA A 30 1.97 7.49 4.54
CA ALA A 30 1.46 8.55 5.39
C ALA A 30 2.56 9.57 5.78
N LEU A 31 3.73 9.07 6.17
CA LEU A 31 4.87 9.92 6.52
C LEU A 31 5.41 10.70 5.32
N LEU A 32 5.50 10.07 4.14
CA LEU A 32 5.89 10.77 2.90
C LEU A 32 4.89 11.86 2.54
N CYS A 33 3.59 11.57 2.63
CA CYS A 33 2.54 12.55 2.38
C CYS A 33 2.64 13.74 3.35
N TYR A 34 2.94 13.49 4.63
CA TYR A 34 3.22 14.55 5.60
C TYR A 34 4.44 15.39 5.24
N LEU A 35 5.57 14.74 4.96
CA LEU A 35 6.85 15.40 4.68
C LEU A 35 6.82 16.19 3.38
N LEU A 36 6.10 15.70 2.37
CA LEU A 36 6.01 16.33 1.07
C LEU A 36 4.85 17.32 0.95
N HIS A 37 3.97 17.41 1.95
CA HIS A 37 2.85 18.35 1.98
C HIS A 37 3.29 19.79 1.68
N ASP A 38 4.41 20.21 2.24
CA ASP A 38 4.92 21.59 2.09
C ASP A 38 5.85 21.77 0.88
N THR A 39 6.15 20.70 0.13
CA THR A 39 7.00 20.78 -1.06
C THR A 39 6.17 20.83 -2.35
N SER A 40 6.51 21.74 -3.27
CA SER A 40 5.82 21.86 -4.57
C SER A 40 6.06 20.69 -5.54
N VAL A 41 6.80 19.66 -5.11
CA VAL A 41 7.25 18.55 -5.97
C VAL A 41 6.14 17.51 -6.18
N GLY A 42 5.08 17.53 -5.37
CA GLY A 42 4.00 16.55 -5.42
C GLY A 42 4.45 15.20 -4.84
N ASP A 43 3.58 14.59 -4.05
CA ASP A 43 3.83 13.32 -3.35
C ASP A 43 3.59 12.08 -4.23
N GLY A 44 2.85 12.22 -5.34
CA GLY A 44 2.42 11.13 -6.20
C GLY A 44 3.54 10.22 -6.73
N LEU A 45 4.70 10.76 -7.14
CA LEU A 45 5.82 9.94 -7.63
C LEU A 45 6.39 9.04 -6.54
N PHE A 46 6.61 9.61 -5.35
CA PHE A 46 7.18 8.87 -4.23
C PHE A 46 6.21 7.80 -3.72
N LEU A 47 4.93 8.14 -3.60
CA LEU A 47 3.87 7.19 -3.23
C LEU A 47 3.77 6.04 -4.24
N THR A 48 3.92 6.33 -5.54
CA THR A 48 3.91 5.29 -6.59
C THR A 48 5.10 4.33 -6.45
N ILE A 49 6.32 4.86 -6.25
CA ILE A 49 7.52 4.04 -6.02
C ILE A 49 7.32 3.14 -4.79
N LEU A 50 6.76 3.70 -3.72
CA LEU A 50 6.52 2.98 -2.47
C LEU A 50 5.44 1.90 -2.63
N THR A 51 4.41 2.15 -3.45
CA THR A 51 3.39 1.17 -3.84
C THR A 51 4.00 0.02 -4.63
N ILE A 52 4.83 0.31 -5.64
CA ILE A 52 5.53 -0.72 -6.44
C ILE A 52 6.44 -1.57 -5.53
N ALA A 53 7.17 -0.93 -4.63
CA ALA A 53 8.02 -1.63 -3.66
C ALA A 53 7.20 -2.55 -2.73
N MET A 54 6.04 -2.09 -2.24
CA MET A 54 5.12 -2.90 -1.44
C MET A 54 4.67 -4.14 -2.22
N VAL A 55 4.17 -3.97 -3.45
CA VAL A 55 3.70 -5.09 -4.29
C VAL A 55 4.83 -6.06 -4.60
N PHE A 56 6.04 -5.56 -4.87
CA PHE A 56 7.23 -6.39 -5.08
C PHE A 56 7.55 -7.24 -3.85
N CYS A 57 7.56 -6.64 -2.66
CA CYS A 57 7.78 -7.35 -1.40
C CYS A 57 6.74 -8.45 -1.17
N LEU A 58 5.46 -8.16 -1.38
CA LEU A 58 4.38 -9.13 -1.21
C LEU A 58 4.52 -10.30 -2.20
N ILE A 59 4.80 -10.03 -3.47
CA ILE A 59 4.94 -11.09 -4.47
C ILE A 59 6.16 -11.95 -4.21
N ARG A 60 7.27 -11.34 -3.79
CA ARG A 60 8.47 -12.09 -3.41
C ARG A 60 8.22 -12.95 -2.17
N PHE A 61 7.43 -12.47 -1.22
CA PHE A 61 7.04 -13.21 -0.01
C PHE A 61 6.15 -14.43 -0.32
N TYR A 62 5.21 -14.28 -1.24
CA TYR A 62 4.32 -15.39 -1.65
C TYR A 62 4.90 -16.29 -2.75
N GLY A 63 5.97 -15.88 -3.42
CA GLY A 63 6.60 -16.63 -4.52
C GLY A 63 5.78 -16.61 -5.81
N SER A 64 5.01 -15.56 -6.05
CA SER A 64 4.19 -15.42 -7.27
C SER A 64 5.03 -15.05 -8.49
N PRO A 65 4.59 -15.41 -9.72
CA PRO A 65 5.28 -15.07 -10.96
C PRO A 65 5.25 -13.55 -11.24
N LEU A 66 6.23 -13.06 -12.00
CA LEU A 66 6.39 -11.63 -12.32
C LEU A 66 5.25 -11.05 -13.16
N ASP A 67 4.53 -11.85 -13.93
CA ASP A 67 3.36 -11.37 -14.70
C ASP A 67 2.26 -10.86 -13.77
N VAL A 68 2.09 -11.52 -12.61
CA VAL A 68 1.15 -11.09 -11.56
C VAL A 68 1.65 -9.81 -10.88
N PHE A 69 2.97 -9.63 -10.78
CA PHE A 69 3.56 -8.40 -10.26
C PHE A 69 3.23 -7.20 -11.11
N LEU A 70 3.41 -7.30 -12.42
CA LEU A 70 3.15 -6.17 -13.29
C LEU A 70 1.68 -5.75 -13.21
N GLY A 71 0.75 -6.72 -13.31
CA GLY A 71 -0.69 -6.44 -13.21
C GLY A 71 -1.10 -5.82 -11.88
N LEU A 72 -0.63 -6.37 -10.75
CA LEU A 72 -0.96 -5.86 -9.42
C LEU A 72 -0.29 -4.51 -9.12
N ALA A 73 0.93 -4.28 -9.60
CA ALA A 73 1.62 -3.00 -9.42
C ALA A 73 0.90 -1.87 -10.17
N PHE A 74 0.50 -2.11 -11.43
CA PHE A 74 -0.28 -1.14 -12.19
C PHE A 74 -1.65 -0.89 -11.56
N LEU A 75 -2.39 -1.97 -11.25
CA LEU A 75 -3.71 -1.85 -10.64
C LEU A 75 -3.64 -1.09 -9.31
N SER A 76 -2.66 -1.42 -8.46
CA SER A 76 -2.49 -0.77 -7.17
C SER A 76 -2.08 0.69 -7.30
N SER A 77 -1.31 1.05 -8.33
CA SER A 77 -0.90 2.44 -8.56
C SER A 77 -2.10 3.28 -9.04
N PHE A 78 -2.88 2.79 -10.01
CA PHE A 78 -4.08 3.51 -10.48
C PHE A 78 -5.16 3.59 -9.41
N ALA A 79 -5.44 2.49 -8.71
CA ALA A 79 -6.41 2.47 -7.63
C ALA A 79 -5.95 3.35 -6.46
N GLY A 80 -4.67 3.27 -6.07
CA GLY A 80 -4.10 4.12 -5.02
C GLY A 80 -4.22 5.60 -5.33
N PHE A 81 -3.91 6.02 -6.55
CA PHE A 81 -4.07 7.40 -6.96
C PHE A 81 -5.54 7.84 -6.98
N TYR A 82 -6.43 7.02 -7.56
CA TYR A 82 -7.86 7.33 -7.66
C TYR A 82 -8.53 7.43 -6.28
N PHE A 83 -8.28 6.47 -5.40
CA PHE A 83 -8.81 6.49 -4.04
C PHE A 83 -8.18 7.60 -3.21
N GLY A 84 -6.85 7.79 -3.28
CA GLY A 84 -6.16 8.85 -2.55
C GLY A 84 -6.72 10.25 -2.84
N THR A 85 -6.94 10.54 -4.13
CA THR A 85 -7.48 11.84 -4.58
C THR A 85 -8.98 11.97 -4.33
N SER A 86 -9.80 11.04 -4.84
CA SER A 86 -11.26 11.13 -4.73
C SER A 86 -11.74 11.08 -3.27
N VAL A 87 -11.14 10.22 -2.45
CA VAL A 87 -11.48 10.13 -1.02
C VAL A 87 -10.87 11.31 -0.26
N GLY A 88 -9.68 11.77 -0.63
CA GLY A 88 -9.06 12.96 -0.06
C GLY A 88 -9.93 14.20 -0.22
N ASP A 89 -10.42 14.44 -1.44
CA ASP A 89 -11.31 15.56 -1.76
C ASP A 89 -12.65 15.43 -1.03
N TYR A 90 -13.23 14.23 -0.99
CA TYR A 90 -14.48 13.99 -0.26
C TYR A 90 -14.34 14.27 1.24
N LEU A 91 -13.24 13.79 1.84
CA LEU A 91 -12.99 13.95 3.27
C LEU A 91 -12.62 15.39 3.63
N HIS A 92 -11.89 16.10 2.76
CA HIS A 92 -11.60 17.52 2.92
C HIS A 92 -12.89 18.37 2.89
N ASN A 93 -13.83 18.03 2.00
CA ASN A 93 -15.13 18.70 1.94
C ASN A 93 -16.03 18.41 3.15
N ALA A 94 -15.93 17.21 3.74
CA ALA A 94 -16.71 16.83 4.92
C ALA A 94 -16.12 17.38 6.24
N PHE A 95 -14.79 17.42 6.36
CA PHE A 95 -14.08 17.82 7.57
C PHE A 95 -12.89 18.73 7.23
N PRO A 96 -13.13 20.03 6.96
CA PRO A 96 -12.07 20.96 6.55
C PRO A 96 -11.04 21.23 7.66
N ASP A 97 -11.42 21.10 8.94
CA ASP A 97 -10.55 21.39 10.10
C ASP A 97 -9.37 20.42 10.25
N LEU A 98 -9.37 19.28 9.56
CA LEU A 98 -8.33 18.25 9.68
C LEU A 98 -7.13 18.47 8.74
N GLY A 99 -7.23 19.38 7.75
CA GLY A 99 -6.12 19.77 6.88
C GLY A 99 -5.27 18.60 6.35
N VAL A 100 -3.97 18.61 6.67
CA VAL A 100 -2.98 17.58 6.27
C VAL A 100 -3.30 16.19 6.85
N ALA A 101 -3.92 16.14 8.02
CA ALA A 101 -4.23 14.87 8.68
C ALA A 101 -5.27 14.06 7.89
N ASN A 102 -6.20 14.71 7.19
CA ASN A 102 -7.15 14.00 6.30
C ASN A 102 -6.41 13.25 5.20
N ASN A 103 -5.47 13.91 4.52
CA ASN A 103 -4.73 13.27 3.42
C ASN A 103 -3.87 12.10 3.93
N MET A 104 -3.30 12.26 5.12
CA MET A 104 -2.51 11.22 5.78
C MET A 104 -3.37 9.99 6.13
N ILE A 105 -4.55 10.21 6.71
CA ILE A 105 -5.51 9.16 7.07
C ILE A 105 -6.00 8.43 5.82
N VAL A 106 -6.41 9.17 4.79
CA VAL A 106 -6.88 8.59 3.53
C VAL A 106 -5.80 7.77 2.86
N THR A 107 -4.57 8.30 2.81
CA THR A 107 -3.42 7.59 2.25
C THR A 107 -3.14 6.30 3.02
N PHE A 108 -3.13 6.36 4.35
CA PHE A 108 -2.92 5.20 5.21
C PHE A 108 -3.96 4.08 4.94
N PHE A 109 -5.25 4.43 4.99
CA PHE A 109 -6.33 3.46 4.74
C PHE A 109 -6.30 2.92 3.31
N THR A 110 -6.02 3.77 2.33
CA THR A 110 -5.92 3.37 0.93
C THR A 110 -4.81 2.34 0.73
N THR A 111 -3.61 2.58 1.29
CA THR A 111 -2.49 1.64 1.23
C THR A 111 -2.81 0.33 1.95
N GLU A 112 -3.50 0.37 3.09
CA GLU A 112 -3.87 -0.83 3.83
C GLU A 112 -4.87 -1.69 3.05
N ILE A 113 -5.92 -1.08 2.49
CA ILE A 113 -6.92 -1.77 1.65
C ILE A 113 -6.25 -2.38 0.41
N LEU A 114 -5.38 -1.63 -0.26
CA LEU A 114 -4.67 -2.10 -1.45
C LEU A 114 -3.69 -3.23 -1.14
N GLY A 115 -2.94 -3.12 -0.05
CA GLY A 115 -2.05 -4.16 0.42
C GLY A 115 -2.81 -5.45 0.73
N LEU A 116 -3.93 -5.34 1.46
CA LEU A 116 -4.79 -6.47 1.79
C LEU A 116 -5.40 -7.11 0.54
N ALA A 117 -5.89 -6.30 -0.41
CA ALA A 117 -6.40 -6.79 -1.69
C ALA A 117 -5.33 -7.55 -2.48
N THR A 118 -4.10 -7.02 -2.53
CA THR A 118 -2.95 -7.67 -3.15
C THR A 118 -2.65 -9.02 -2.50
N VAL A 119 -2.65 -9.07 -1.17
CA VAL A 119 -2.46 -10.32 -0.42
C VAL A 119 -3.57 -11.33 -0.71
N LEU A 120 -4.83 -10.91 -0.75
CA LEU A 120 -5.95 -11.80 -1.04
C LEU A 120 -5.86 -12.40 -2.44
N VAL A 121 -5.55 -11.58 -3.46
CA VAL A 121 -5.39 -12.06 -4.84
C VAL A 121 -4.23 -13.05 -4.94
N VAL A 122 -3.09 -12.71 -4.35
CA VAL A 122 -1.89 -13.56 -4.40
C VAL A 122 -2.07 -14.84 -3.58
N ALA A 123 -2.72 -14.76 -2.41
CA ALA A 123 -3.00 -15.92 -1.57
C ALA A 123 -4.06 -16.85 -2.19
N HIS A 124 -5.04 -16.30 -2.91
CA HIS A 124 -6.05 -17.10 -3.62
C HIS A 124 -5.45 -17.88 -4.78
N LYS A 125 -4.53 -17.25 -5.55
CA LYS A 125 -3.84 -17.93 -6.67
C LYS A 125 -2.91 -19.07 -6.21
N ASN A 126 -2.46 -19.03 -4.95
CA ASN A 126 -1.47 -19.96 -4.41
C ASN A 126 -2.09 -21.03 -3.49
N ARG A 127 -3.42 -21.18 -3.52
CA ARG A 127 -4.17 -22.34 -3.02
C ARG A 127 -4.44 -23.31 -4.16
#